data_AF-A0A6N6PLH6-F1
#
_entry.id   AF-A0A6N6PLH6-F1
#
_cell.length_a   1.000
_cell.length_b   1.000
_cell.length_c   1.000
_cell.angle_alpha   90.00
_cell.angle_beta   90.00
_cell.angle_gamma   90.00
#
_symmetry.space_group_name_H-M   'P 1'
#
loop_
_entity.id
_entity.type
_entity.pdbx_description
1 polymer ?
#
loop_
_entity_poly.entity_id
_entity_poly.type
_entity_poly.pdbx_seq_one_letter_code
_entity_poly.pdbx_strand_id
1 'polypeptide(L)'
;MPIDAICTCDATYTLKDEFAGLAVECTKCGQPIQVPQRAAARPPPVGTDPVFARDQFLLRQKHLSISAKYYVWDERGQAILFVERPAHFLRNLGAAACGVVAALVAGGILGVLASLMPNDELKLAGAIIAVLAAIAALFVVGGALSAKRHVNFYRDDSKSDLLLRVFQDQKLAIIHATYTIADAAGTVLARLDKNYLYNIFRKRWYCHTPDGSLLCMAKEDSIVLSLLRRLLGPFFGLLRANYIIVQPDGETLLGEFNRKFTILDRYSLDLTADPARTL
;
A
#
# COMPACT_ATOMS: atom_id res chain seq x y z
N MET A 1 12.00 -15.61 12.44
CA MET A 1 13.17 -15.38 11.56
C MET A 1 14.26 -16.38 11.93
N PRO A 2 15.18 -16.72 11.03
CA PRO A 2 16.35 -17.48 11.42
C PRO A 2 17.40 -16.58 12.09
N ILE A 3 18.13 -17.12 13.08
CA ILE A 3 19.25 -16.46 13.75
C ILE A 3 20.53 -17.12 13.26
N ASP A 4 21.43 -16.33 12.69
CA ASP A 4 22.75 -16.82 12.32
C ASP A 4 23.67 -16.84 13.54
N ALA A 5 24.21 -18.01 13.86
CA ALA A 5 25.17 -18.21 14.93
C ALA A 5 26.49 -18.71 14.34
N ILE A 6 27.59 -18.07 14.73
CA ILE A 6 28.94 -18.42 14.27
C ILE A 6 29.65 -19.13 15.41
N CYS A 7 30.12 -20.34 15.14
CA CYS A 7 30.97 -21.08 16.07
C CYS A 7 32.42 -20.60 15.99
N THR A 8 33.20 -20.85 17.05
CA THR A 8 34.65 -20.59 17.09
C THR A 8 35.47 -21.38 16.06
N CYS A 9 34.86 -22.38 15.40
CA CYS A 9 35.46 -23.13 14.30
C CYS A 9 35.05 -22.61 12.90
N ASP A 10 34.56 -21.37 12.80
CA ASP A 10 34.06 -20.71 11.58
C ASP A 10 32.85 -21.40 10.91
N ALA A 11 32.19 -22.33 11.61
CA ALA A 11 30.93 -22.90 11.17
C ALA A 11 29.78 -21.90 11.41
N THR A 12 29.04 -21.57 10.35
CA THR A 12 27.84 -20.72 10.42
C THR A 12 26.59 -21.58 10.41
N TYR A 13 25.68 -21.34 11.36
CA TYR A 13 24.42 -22.05 11.49
C TYR A 13 23.25 -21.07 11.46
N THR A 14 22.28 -21.37 10.60
CA THR A 14 21.02 -20.64 10.51
C THR A 14 19.97 -21.37 11.37
N LEU A 15 19.79 -20.92 12.60
CA LEU A 15 18.96 -21.56 13.62
C LEU A 15 17.56 -20.94 13.68
N LYS A 16 16.58 -21.68 14.18
CA LYS A 16 15.22 -21.15 14.41
C LYS A 16 15.20 -20.22 15.63
N ASP A 17 14.27 -19.27 15.65
CA ASP A 17 14.06 -18.32 16.75
C ASP A 17 13.93 -18.98 18.14
N GLU A 18 13.44 -20.22 18.22
CA GLU A 18 13.30 -20.97 19.49
C GLU A 18 14.64 -21.21 20.21
N PHE A 19 15.76 -21.13 19.50
CA PHE A 19 17.10 -21.29 20.04
C PHE A 19 17.74 -19.98 20.53
N ALA A 20 17.04 -18.84 20.43
CA ALA A 20 17.56 -17.54 20.85
C ALA A 20 17.96 -17.53 22.34
N GLY A 21 19.22 -17.16 22.64
CA GLY A 21 19.75 -17.14 24.01
C GLY A 21 20.00 -18.52 24.64
N LEU A 22 19.83 -19.61 23.89
CA LEU A 22 20.20 -20.96 24.32
C LEU A 22 21.61 -21.31 23.82
N ALA A 23 22.28 -22.20 24.55
CA ALA A 23 23.52 -22.81 24.09
C ALA A 23 23.18 -24.03 23.23
N VAL A 24 23.60 -24.04 21.96
CA VAL A 24 23.44 -25.18 21.06
C VAL A 24 24.79 -25.78 20.72
N GLU A 25 24.87 -27.11 20.61
CA GLU A 25 26.14 -27.78 20.29
C GLU A 25 26.50 -27.67 18.80
N CYS A 26 27.75 -27.33 18.53
CA CYS A 26 28.29 -27.31 17.17
C CYS A 26 28.42 -28.73 16.60
N THR A 27 27.77 -29.02 15.48
CA THR A 27 27.88 -30.33 14.81
C THR A 27 29.27 -30.63 14.23
N LYS A 28 30.13 -29.61 14.05
CA LYS A 28 31.50 -29.79 13.54
C LYS A 28 32.55 -30.03 14.62
N CYS A 29 32.51 -29.29 15.72
CA CYS A 29 33.56 -29.33 16.75
C CYS A 29 33.06 -29.67 18.16
N GLY A 30 31.75 -29.88 18.35
CA GLY A 30 31.13 -30.22 19.63
C GLY A 30 31.14 -29.10 20.66
N GLN A 31 31.68 -27.92 20.35
CA GLN A 31 31.70 -26.79 21.27
C GLN A 31 30.32 -26.12 21.39
N PRO A 32 29.96 -25.61 22.57
CA PRO A 32 28.71 -24.89 22.76
C PRO A 32 28.78 -23.54 22.02
N ILE A 33 27.82 -23.31 21.13
CA ILE A 33 27.57 -22.05 20.45
C ILE A 33 26.53 -21.29 21.28
N GLN A 34 26.90 -20.12 21.78
CA GLN A 34 25.94 -19.21 22.39
C GLN A 34 25.14 -18.53 21.29
N VAL A 35 23.85 -18.87 21.18
CA VAL A 35 22.98 -18.21 20.21
C VAL A 35 22.70 -16.79 20.71
N PRO A 36 22.94 -15.75 19.90
CA PRO A 36 22.68 -14.38 20.29
C PRO A 36 21.25 -14.22 20.81
N GLN A 37 21.11 -13.61 21.99
CA GLN A 37 19.80 -13.26 22.50
C GLN A 37 19.21 -12.18 21.60
N ARG A 38 17.96 -12.35 21.15
CA ARG A 38 17.29 -11.33 20.35
C ARG A 38 17.22 -10.06 21.18
N ALA A 39 17.64 -8.93 20.60
CA ALA A 39 17.48 -7.63 21.25
C ALA A 39 16.02 -7.51 21.71
N ALA A 40 15.82 -7.24 23.00
CA ALA A 40 14.49 -7.04 23.54
C ALA A 40 13.78 -5.96 22.72
N ALA A 41 12.50 -6.19 22.37
CA ALA A 41 11.72 -5.21 21.65
C ALA A 41 11.74 -3.89 22.43
N ARG A 42 12.13 -2.81 21.74
CA ARG A 42 12.13 -1.47 22.34
C ARG A 42 10.70 -1.17 22.81
N PRO A 43 10.53 -0.57 24.00
CA PRO A 43 9.19 -0.11 24.40
C PRO A 43 8.67 0.89 23.36
N PRO A 44 7.34 0.92 23.13
CA PRO A 44 6.75 1.88 22.22
C PRO A 44 7.12 3.32 22.65
N PRO A 45 7.28 4.25 21.68
CA PRO A 45 7.53 5.65 21.99
C PRO A 45 6.50 6.22 22.99
N VAL A 46 6.94 7.16 23.81
CA VAL A 46 6.06 7.83 24.78
C VAL A 46 4.98 8.61 24.02
N GLY A 47 3.72 8.36 24.35
CA GLY A 47 2.57 8.99 23.68
C GLY A 47 1.98 8.17 22.53
N THR A 48 2.54 7.01 22.19
CA THR A 48 1.92 6.08 21.24
C THR A 48 0.65 5.48 21.86
N ASP A 49 -0.47 5.52 21.11
CA ASP A 49 -1.69 4.86 21.54
C ASP A 49 -1.44 3.35 21.73
N PRO A 50 -1.90 2.74 22.84
CA PRO A 50 -1.70 1.31 23.10
C PRO A 50 -2.15 0.40 21.95
N VAL A 51 -3.08 0.86 21.12
CA VAL A 51 -3.56 0.08 19.99
C VAL A 51 -2.48 -0.14 18.93
N PHE A 52 -1.58 0.82 18.74
CA PHE A 52 -0.46 0.77 17.79
C PHE A 52 0.83 0.21 18.39
N ALA A 53 0.89 0.00 19.71
CA ALA A 53 2.03 -0.61 20.40
C ALA A 53 2.14 -2.14 20.21
N ARG A 54 1.71 -2.65 19.04
CA ARG A 54 1.63 -4.07 18.71
C ARG A 54 2.44 -4.36 17.46
N ASP A 55 2.87 -5.60 17.32
CA ASP A 55 3.69 -6.02 16.19
C ASP A 55 2.84 -6.69 15.10
N GLN A 56 1.65 -7.21 15.43
CA GLN A 56 0.78 -7.87 14.46
C GLN A 56 -0.61 -7.24 14.40
N PHE A 57 -1.12 -7.10 13.18
CA PHE A 57 -2.45 -6.58 12.90
C PHE A 57 -3.15 -7.43 11.84
N LEU A 58 -4.34 -7.93 12.16
CA LEU A 58 -5.14 -8.78 11.26
C LEU A 58 -6.34 -8.00 10.73
N LEU A 59 -6.28 -7.59 9.46
CA LEU A 59 -7.37 -6.85 8.83
C LEU A 59 -8.37 -7.83 8.24
N ARG A 60 -9.65 -7.69 8.60
CA ARG A 60 -10.75 -8.54 8.12
C ARG A 60 -11.89 -7.68 7.61
N GLN A 61 -12.36 -7.99 6.41
CA GLN A 61 -13.62 -7.44 5.91
C GLN A 61 -14.80 -8.28 6.45
N LYS A 62 -15.75 -7.65 7.14
CA LYS A 62 -16.89 -8.34 7.76
C LYS A 62 -18.01 -8.65 6.75
N HIS A 63 -18.29 -7.71 5.84
CA HIS A 63 -19.35 -7.85 4.83
C HIS A 63 -18.95 -7.22 3.48
N LEU A 64 -19.49 -7.75 2.40
CA LEU A 64 -19.45 -7.13 1.08
C LEU A 64 -20.38 -5.91 1.10
N SER A 65 -19.80 -4.72 1.16
CA SER A 65 -20.58 -3.48 1.13
C SER A 65 -19.90 -2.45 0.24
N ILE A 66 -20.69 -1.52 -0.30
CA ILE A 66 -20.24 -0.51 -1.27
C ILE A 66 -19.11 0.35 -0.66
N SER A 67 -19.21 0.68 0.63
CA SER A 67 -18.12 1.29 1.38
C SER A 67 -17.27 0.22 2.02
N ALA A 68 -15.96 0.27 1.81
CA ALA A 68 -15.09 -0.76 2.38
C ALA A 68 -14.88 -0.48 3.88
N LYS A 69 -15.49 -1.34 4.71
CA LYS A 69 -15.38 -1.31 6.17
C LYS A 69 -14.55 -2.51 6.62
N TYR A 70 -13.48 -2.24 7.35
CA TYR A 70 -12.59 -3.28 7.87
C TYR A 70 -12.52 -3.19 9.38
N TYR A 71 -12.40 -4.35 10.02
CA TYR A 71 -12.03 -4.45 11.42
C TYR A 71 -10.60 -4.96 11.47
N VAL A 72 -9.77 -4.33 12.30
CA VAL A 72 -8.43 -4.81 12.61
C VAL A 72 -8.52 -5.58 13.91
N TRP A 73 -7.96 -6.78 13.91
CA TRP A 73 -7.99 -7.71 15.01
C TRP A 73 -6.57 -7.92 15.53
N ASP A 74 -6.45 -8.20 16.81
CA ASP A 74 -5.21 -8.70 17.40
C ASP A 74 -5.04 -10.22 17.17
N GLU A 75 -3.93 -10.75 17.67
CA GLU A 75 -3.58 -12.17 17.63
C GLU A 75 -4.56 -13.05 18.44
N ARG A 76 -5.23 -12.46 19.45
CA ARG A 76 -6.20 -13.14 20.31
C ARG A 76 -7.60 -13.18 19.70
N GLY A 77 -7.79 -12.52 18.56
CA GLY A 77 -9.07 -12.46 17.89
C GLY A 77 -10.03 -11.43 18.51
N GLN A 78 -9.53 -10.37 19.13
CA GLN A 78 -10.31 -9.22 19.55
C GLN A 78 -10.20 -8.10 18.51
N ALA A 79 -11.31 -7.45 18.17
CA ALA A 79 -11.29 -6.26 17.32
C ALA A 79 -10.71 -5.07 18.10
N ILE A 80 -9.71 -4.41 17.52
CA ILE A 80 -8.94 -3.32 18.15
C ILE A 80 -9.02 -2.00 17.38
N LEU A 81 -9.36 -2.03 16.09
CA LEU A 81 -9.60 -0.85 15.27
C LEU A 81 -10.74 -1.10 14.29
N PHE A 82 -11.40 -0.02 13.92
CA PHE A 82 -12.34 0.03 12.81
C PHE A 82 -11.81 0.98 11.73
N VAL A 83 -11.75 0.51 10.48
CA VAL A 83 -11.25 1.29 9.35
C VAL A 83 -12.39 1.52 8.37
N GLU A 84 -12.62 2.77 8.03
CA GLU A 84 -13.61 3.15 7.03
C GLU A 84 -12.96 3.83 5.83
N ARG A 85 -13.35 3.33 4.65
CA ARG A 85 -13.08 3.98 3.38
C ARG A 85 -14.40 4.32 2.67
N PRO A 86 -14.86 5.58 2.71
CA PRO A 86 -16.08 5.99 2.04
C PRO A 86 -15.92 5.87 0.52
N ALA A 87 -16.89 5.23 -0.13
CA ALA A 87 -16.84 5.00 -1.57
C ALA A 87 -17.30 6.18 -2.42
N HIS A 88 -18.08 7.11 -1.83
CA HIS A 88 -18.70 8.24 -2.52
C HIS A 88 -19.34 7.86 -3.87
N PHE A 89 -20.01 6.71 -3.91
CA PHE A 89 -20.42 6.04 -5.16
C PHE A 89 -21.23 6.96 -6.08
N LEU A 90 -22.32 7.56 -5.57
CA LEU A 90 -23.18 8.45 -6.36
C LEU A 90 -22.43 9.68 -6.91
N ARG A 91 -21.55 10.28 -6.09
CA ARG A 91 -20.74 11.42 -6.52
C ARG A 91 -19.74 11.03 -7.61
N ASN A 92 -19.11 9.88 -7.48
CA ASN A 92 -18.16 9.38 -8.48
C ASN A 92 -18.88 8.96 -9.78
N LEU A 93 -20.10 8.43 -9.67
CA LEU A 93 -20.95 8.14 -10.83
C LEU A 93 -21.36 9.43 -11.56
N GLY A 94 -21.81 10.45 -10.82
CA GLY A 94 -22.12 11.77 -11.40
C GLY A 94 -20.90 12.44 -12.03
N ALA A 95 -19.73 12.34 -11.40
CA ALA A 95 -18.47 12.82 -11.96
C ALA A 95 -18.12 12.12 -13.28
N ALA A 96 -18.29 10.79 -13.35
CA ALA A 96 -18.08 10.03 -14.57
C ALA A 96 -19.06 10.46 -15.69
N ALA A 97 -20.35 10.65 -15.37
CA ALA A 97 -21.34 11.15 -16.33
C ALA A 97 -20.97 12.54 -16.85
N CYS A 98 -20.54 13.46 -15.98
CA CYS A 98 -20.07 14.79 -16.38
C CYS A 98 -18.83 14.71 -17.29
N GLY A 99 -17.90 13.80 -17.01
CA GLY A 99 -16.75 13.54 -17.87
C GLY A 99 -17.16 13.07 -19.26
N VAL A 100 -18.13 12.16 -19.36
CA VAL A 100 -18.67 11.68 -20.66
C VAL A 100 -19.31 12.84 -21.43
N VAL A 101 -20.13 13.67 -20.77
CA VAL A 101 -20.73 14.86 -21.41
C VAL A 101 -19.64 15.80 -21.93
N ALA A 102 -18.63 16.11 -21.11
CA ALA A 102 -17.52 16.97 -21.52
C ALA A 102 -16.75 16.40 -22.73
N ALA A 103 -16.53 15.08 -22.77
CA ALA A 103 -15.89 14.40 -23.88
C ALA A 103 -16.69 14.49 -25.18
N LEU A 104 -18.01 14.27 -25.10
CA LEU A 104 -18.91 14.37 -26.25
C LEU A 104 -18.97 15.81 -26.79
N VAL A 105 -19.02 16.81 -25.91
CA VAL A 105 -19.03 18.22 -26.30
C VAL A 105 -17.71 18.61 -26.95
N ALA A 106 -16.57 18.33 -26.29
CA ALA A 106 -15.26 18.69 -26.81
C ALA A 106 -14.94 17.97 -28.12
N GLY A 107 -15.15 16.65 -28.17
CA GLY A 107 -14.93 15.83 -29.36
C GLY A 107 -15.89 16.18 -30.49
N GLY A 108 -17.16 16.46 -30.19
CA GLY A 108 -18.16 16.86 -31.17
C GLY A 108 -17.83 18.20 -31.82
N ILE A 109 -17.53 19.22 -31.03
CA ILE A 109 -17.16 20.55 -31.54
C ILE A 109 -15.90 20.46 -32.40
N LEU A 110 -14.84 19.83 -31.90
CA LEU A 110 -13.58 19.71 -32.64
C LEU A 110 -13.72 18.80 -33.87
N GLY A 111 -14.56 17.76 -33.81
CA GLY A 111 -14.85 16.89 -34.94
C GLY A 111 -15.59 17.61 -36.07
N VAL A 112 -16.55 18.47 -35.72
CA VAL A 112 -17.23 19.34 -36.70
C VAL A 112 -16.25 20.35 -37.30
N LEU A 113 -15.40 20.99 -36.48
CA LEU A 113 -14.37 21.90 -37.01
C LEU A 113 -13.40 21.18 -37.94
N ALA A 114 -13.00 19.95 -37.60
CA ALA A 114 -12.12 19.13 -38.43
C ALA A 114 -12.77 18.77 -39.77
N SER A 115 -14.09 18.51 -39.81
CA SER A 115 -14.77 18.16 -41.07
C SER A 115 -14.90 19.33 -42.05
N LEU A 116 -14.81 20.57 -41.55
CA LEU A 116 -14.80 21.79 -42.36
C LEU A 116 -13.42 22.11 -42.97
N MET A 117 -12.37 21.35 -42.65
CA MET A 117 -11.03 21.59 -43.19
C MET A 117 -10.96 21.29 -44.70
N PRO A 118 -10.14 22.04 -45.46
CA PRO A 118 -10.15 21.99 -46.93
C PRO A 118 -9.54 20.70 -47.50
N ASN A 119 -8.52 20.13 -46.84
CA ASN A 119 -7.77 18.98 -47.34
C ASN A 119 -7.98 17.76 -46.43
N ASP A 120 -7.98 16.56 -47.01
CA ASP A 120 -8.25 15.32 -46.26
C ASP A 120 -7.19 15.01 -45.19
N GLU A 121 -5.93 15.39 -45.42
CA GLU A 121 -4.86 15.28 -44.42
C GLU A 121 -5.16 16.13 -43.17
N LEU A 122 -5.66 17.36 -43.36
CA LEU A 122 -6.03 18.25 -42.27
C LEU A 122 -7.29 17.76 -41.55
N LYS A 123 -8.25 17.17 -42.27
CA LYS A 123 -9.43 16.52 -41.66
C LYS A 123 -9.01 15.35 -40.77
N LEU A 124 -8.10 14.49 -41.24
CA LEU A 124 -7.60 13.36 -40.46
C LEU A 124 -6.85 13.83 -39.21
N ALA A 125 -5.94 14.80 -39.35
CA ALA A 125 -5.23 15.37 -38.21
C ALA A 125 -6.19 16.02 -37.20
N GLY A 126 -7.16 16.80 -37.67
CA GLY A 126 -8.20 17.41 -36.85
C GLY A 126 -9.06 16.37 -36.12
N ALA A 127 -9.43 15.28 -36.78
CA ALA A 127 -10.18 14.18 -36.17
C ALA A 127 -9.39 13.49 -35.06
N ILE A 128 -8.08 13.25 -35.25
CA ILE A 128 -7.20 12.71 -34.20
C ILE A 128 -7.17 13.66 -33.00
N ILE A 129 -7.00 14.97 -33.24
CA ILE A 129 -7.02 15.98 -32.17
C ILE A 129 -8.36 15.98 -31.42
N ALA A 130 -9.49 15.89 -32.14
CA ALA A 130 -10.81 15.83 -31.54
C ALA A 130 -10.98 14.62 -30.60
N VAL A 131 -10.50 13.45 -31.02
CA VAL A 131 -10.51 12.23 -30.19
C VAL A 131 -9.62 12.39 -28.95
N LEU A 132 -8.40 12.90 -29.13
CA LEU A 132 -7.48 13.14 -28.00
C LEU A 132 -8.05 14.15 -27.00
N ALA A 133 -8.68 15.23 -27.50
CA ALA A 133 -9.33 16.22 -26.67
C ALA A 133 -10.55 15.65 -25.92
N ALA A 134 -11.35 14.79 -26.57
CA ALA A 134 -12.46 14.10 -25.93
C ALA A 134 -11.97 13.18 -24.79
N ILE A 135 -10.91 12.41 -25.03
CA ILE A 135 -10.28 11.55 -24.01
C ILE A 135 -9.74 12.40 -22.86
N ALA A 136 -9.03 13.49 -23.17
CA ALA A 136 -8.50 14.39 -22.16
C ALA A 136 -9.63 15.00 -21.32
N ALA A 137 -10.69 15.51 -21.96
CA ALA A 137 -11.86 16.07 -21.28
C ALA A 137 -12.55 15.04 -20.37
N LEU A 138 -12.71 13.80 -20.81
CA LEU A 138 -13.26 12.71 -20.00
C LEU A 138 -12.50 12.54 -18.67
N PHE A 139 -11.19 12.38 -18.75
CA PHE A 139 -10.36 12.10 -17.57
C PHE A 139 -10.16 13.34 -16.69
N VAL A 140 -9.95 14.51 -17.29
CA VAL A 140 -9.75 15.76 -16.54
C VAL A 140 -11.02 16.15 -15.80
N VAL A 141 -12.18 16.22 -16.48
CA VAL A 141 -13.45 16.61 -15.85
C VAL A 141 -13.92 15.54 -14.87
N GLY A 142 -13.92 14.27 -15.29
CA GLY A 142 -14.33 13.16 -14.43
C GLY A 142 -13.47 13.05 -13.17
N GLY A 143 -12.15 13.14 -13.31
CA GLY A 143 -11.23 13.10 -12.18
C GLY A 143 -11.31 14.34 -11.29
N ALA A 144 -11.48 15.55 -11.85
CA ALA A 144 -11.62 16.78 -11.06
C ALA A 144 -12.89 16.79 -10.19
N LEU A 145 -14.00 16.25 -10.70
CA LEU A 145 -15.27 16.17 -9.98
C LEU A 145 -15.34 14.99 -8.99
N SER A 146 -14.53 13.95 -9.22
CA SER A 146 -14.46 12.80 -8.34
C SER A 146 -14.08 13.17 -6.90
N ALA A 147 -14.56 12.35 -5.96
CA ALA A 147 -14.23 12.51 -4.55
C ALA A 147 -12.87 11.89 -4.23
N LYS A 148 -12.06 12.61 -3.47
CA LYS A 148 -10.85 12.04 -2.83
C LYS A 148 -11.27 10.91 -1.89
N ARG A 149 -10.46 9.86 -1.82
CA ARG A 149 -10.74 8.68 -1.00
C ARG A 149 -9.84 8.67 0.22
N HIS A 150 -10.29 9.35 1.26
CA HIS A 150 -9.65 9.33 2.56
C HIS A 150 -9.91 8.00 3.27
N VAL A 151 -9.00 7.62 4.17
CA VAL A 151 -9.18 6.44 5.04
C VAL A 151 -9.09 6.92 6.48
N ASN A 152 -10.07 6.53 7.28
CA ASN A 152 -10.15 6.90 8.69
C ASN A 152 -10.06 5.64 9.55
N PHE A 153 -9.26 5.71 10.62
CA PHE A 153 -9.11 4.67 11.60
C PHE A 153 -9.72 5.14 12.92
N TYR A 154 -10.66 4.37 13.44
CA TYR A 154 -11.36 4.63 14.68
C TYR A 154 -11.05 3.52 15.68
N ARG A 155 -11.26 3.82 16.96
CA ARG A 155 -11.12 2.82 18.03
C ARG A 155 -12.13 1.67 17.85
N ASP A 156 -13.35 1.99 17.46
CA ASP A 156 -14.43 1.05 17.24
C ASP A 156 -15.39 1.52 16.12
N ASP A 157 -16.45 0.74 15.87
CA ASP A 157 -17.42 1.03 14.82
C ASP A 157 -18.47 2.08 15.20
N SER A 158 -18.44 2.63 16.42
CA SER A 158 -19.24 3.80 16.81
C SER A 158 -18.75 5.08 16.12
N LYS A 159 -17.47 5.09 15.71
CA LYS A 159 -16.77 6.22 15.08
C LYS A 159 -16.68 7.47 15.96
N SER A 160 -16.84 7.35 17.27
CA SER A 160 -16.72 8.50 18.18
C SER A 160 -15.28 8.91 18.43
N ASP A 161 -14.35 7.95 18.41
CA ASP A 161 -12.93 8.17 18.68
C ASP A 161 -12.09 7.86 17.43
N LEU A 162 -11.59 8.93 16.81
CA LEU A 162 -10.76 8.88 15.61
C LEU A 162 -9.29 8.89 16.01
N LEU A 163 -8.52 7.93 15.51
CA LEU A 163 -7.13 7.74 15.89
C LEU A 163 -6.14 8.18 14.80
N LEU A 164 -6.46 7.87 13.54
CA LEU A 164 -5.58 8.13 12.40
C LEU A 164 -6.40 8.49 11.16
N ARG A 165 -5.86 9.39 10.34
CA ARG A 165 -6.39 9.73 9.02
C ARG A 165 -5.31 9.60 7.96
N VAL A 166 -5.70 9.01 6.83
CA VAL A 166 -4.86 8.98 5.62
C VAL A 166 -5.56 9.79 4.54
N PHE A 167 -4.95 10.92 4.19
CA PHE A 167 -5.44 11.83 3.19
C PHE A 167 -4.88 11.49 1.81
N GLN A 168 -5.70 11.65 0.78
CA GLN A 168 -5.25 11.65 -0.60
C GLN A 168 -4.99 13.11 -1.00
N ASP A 169 -3.74 13.45 -1.33
CA ASP A 169 -3.37 14.85 -1.53
C ASP A 169 -3.82 15.35 -2.92
N GLN A 170 -3.81 14.48 -3.92
CA GLN A 170 -4.08 14.82 -5.32
C GLN A 170 -5.29 14.06 -5.87
N LYS A 171 -6.13 14.73 -6.64
CA LYS A 171 -7.24 14.09 -7.37
C LYS A 171 -6.77 13.41 -8.65
N LEU A 172 -5.94 14.11 -9.42
CA LEU A 172 -5.38 13.66 -10.69
C LEU A 172 -3.89 13.37 -10.50
N ALA A 173 -3.58 12.13 -10.11
CA ALA A 173 -2.21 11.66 -9.91
C ALA A 173 -1.77 10.86 -11.14
N ILE A 174 -1.19 11.52 -12.15
CA ILE A 174 -0.79 10.87 -13.42
C ILE A 174 0.48 10.05 -13.22
N ILE A 175 1.48 10.64 -12.56
CA ILE A 175 2.82 10.07 -12.40
C ILE A 175 3.05 9.62 -10.96
N HIS A 176 2.80 10.52 -10.01
CA HIS A 176 2.96 10.26 -8.57
C HIS A 176 1.63 10.46 -7.87
N ALA A 177 1.28 9.53 -6.98
CA ALA A 177 0.22 9.71 -6.00
C ALA A 177 0.85 9.87 -4.62
N THR A 178 0.49 10.93 -3.91
CA THR A 178 0.92 11.19 -2.54
C THR A 178 -0.26 11.12 -1.57
N TYR A 179 0.04 10.67 -0.36
CA TYR A 179 -0.91 10.55 0.73
C TYR A 179 -0.28 11.07 2.02
N THR A 180 -1.06 11.79 2.82
CA THR A 180 -0.60 12.30 4.12
C THR A 180 -1.23 11.48 5.24
N ILE A 181 -0.41 10.98 6.16
CA ILE A 181 -0.86 10.32 7.39
C ILE A 181 -0.84 11.36 8.51
N ALA A 182 -1.96 11.52 9.20
CA ALA A 182 -2.08 12.41 10.35
C ALA A 182 -2.81 11.75 11.52
N ASP A 183 -2.51 12.20 12.72
CA ASP A 183 -3.21 11.80 13.94
C ASP A 183 -4.64 12.37 14.02
N ALA A 184 -5.31 12.11 15.16
CA ALA A 184 -6.62 12.66 15.48
C ALA A 184 -6.67 14.20 15.44
N ALA A 185 -5.62 14.85 15.95
CA ALA A 185 -5.47 16.31 16.06
C ALA A 185 -5.11 16.99 14.73
N GLY A 186 -4.69 16.22 13.72
CA GLY A 186 -4.25 16.70 12.42
C GLY A 186 -2.74 16.90 12.32
N THR A 187 -1.96 16.49 13.31
CA THR A 187 -0.50 16.48 13.24
C THR A 187 -0.05 15.47 12.19
N VAL A 188 0.77 15.91 11.24
CA VAL A 188 1.31 15.02 10.20
C VAL A 188 2.34 14.09 10.81
N LEU A 189 2.11 12.79 10.67
CA LEU A 189 3.00 11.74 11.16
C LEU A 189 3.93 11.24 10.06
N ALA A 190 3.44 11.13 8.83
CA ALA A 190 4.21 10.64 7.69
C ALA A 190 3.55 11.04 6.36
N ARG A 191 4.30 10.93 5.27
CA ARG A 191 3.80 11.03 3.90
C ARG A 191 4.13 9.75 3.14
N LEU A 192 3.14 9.21 2.44
CA LEU A 192 3.34 8.08 1.54
C LEU A 192 3.33 8.57 0.11
N ASP A 193 4.19 8.03 -0.74
CA ASP A 193 4.07 8.23 -2.17
C ASP A 193 4.22 6.95 -2.98
N LYS A 194 3.72 7.05 -4.20
CA LYS A 194 3.68 5.98 -5.17
C LYS A 194 3.89 6.54 -6.56
N ASN A 195 4.95 6.10 -7.22
CA ASN A 195 5.19 6.42 -8.63
C ASN A 195 4.57 5.35 -9.55
N TYR A 196 3.55 5.71 -10.33
CA TYR A 196 2.84 4.81 -11.24
C TYR A 196 3.69 4.29 -12.41
N LEU A 197 4.67 5.04 -12.92
CA LEU A 197 5.51 4.57 -14.02
C LEU A 197 6.42 3.41 -13.62
N TYR A 198 7.03 3.48 -12.43
CA TYR A 198 7.87 2.39 -11.93
C TYR A 198 7.07 1.17 -11.46
N ASN A 199 5.76 1.32 -11.26
CA ASN A 199 4.87 0.25 -10.80
C ASN A 199 4.42 -0.73 -11.90
N ILE A 200 4.78 -0.51 -13.16
CA ILE A 200 4.45 -1.42 -14.27
C ILE A 200 5.07 -2.81 -14.02
N PHE A 201 6.27 -2.86 -13.44
CA PHE A 201 7.00 -4.12 -13.20
C PHE A 201 6.93 -4.60 -11.75
N ARG A 202 7.03 -3.69 -10.78
CA ARG A 202 6.98 -4.03 -9.34
C ARG A 202 6.34 -2.91 -8.56
N LYS A 203 5.27 -3.20 -7.81
CA LYS A 203 4.64 -2.18 -6.98
C LYS A 203 5.55 -1.77 -5.83
N ARG A 204 5.79 -0.47 -5.70
CA ARG A 204 6.57 0.13 -4.61
C ARG A 204 5.80 1.29 -4.01
N TRP A 205 5.96 1.45 -2.71
CA TRP A 205 5.53 2.59 -1.92
C TRP A 205 6.71 3.09 -1.11
N TYR A 206 6.78 4.41 -0.98
CA TYR A 206 7.78 5.08 -0.17
C TYR A 206 7.07 5.75 0.99
N CYS A 207 7.64 5.63 2.19
CA CYS A 207 7.16 6.27 3.39
C CYS A 207 8.20 7.29 3.83
N HIS A 208 7.79 8.54 3.94
CA HIS A 208 8.62 9.66 4.34
C HIS A 208 8.15 10.18 5.69
N THR A 209 9.09 10.64 6.49
CA THR A 209 8.82 11.43 7.68
C THR A 209 8.22 12.81 7.31
N PRO A 210 7.70 13.59 8.27
CA PRO A 210 7.15 14.92 7.98
C PRO A 210 8.17 15.90 7.39
N ASP A 211 9.45 15.76 7.77
CA ASP A 211 10.60 16.51 7.25
C ASP A 211 11.04 16.05 5.84
N GLY A 212 10.54 14.91 5.35
CA GLY A 212 10.78 14.41 4.00
C GLY A 212 11.89 13.37 3.89
N SER A 213 12.59 13.03 4.99
CA SER A 213 13.53 11.91 4.99
C SER A 213 12.79 10.58 4.76
N LEU A 214 13.43 9.66 4.05
CA LEU A 214 12.83 8.35 3.75
C LEU A 214 12.87 7.50 5.03
N LEU A 215 11.69 7.11 5.53
CA LEU A 215 11.53 6.27 6.72
C LEU A 215 11.62 4.78 6.34
N CYS A 216 10.88 4.36 5.31
CA CYS A 216 10.89 2.98 4.83
C CYS A 216 10.31 2.87 3.41
N MET A 217 10.45 1.68 2.82
CA MET A 217 9.87 1.34 1.53
C MET A 217 9.05 0.06 1.65
N ALA A 218 7.84 0.03 1.08
CA ALA A 218 7.08 -1.22 0.92
C ALA A 218 7.17 -1.67 -0.53
N LYS A 219 7.81 -2.82 -0.77
CA LYS A 219 8.01 -3.42 -2.10
C LYS A 219 7.26 -4.75 -2.21
N GLU A 220 6.64 -4.99 -3.36
CA GLU A 220 5.97 -6.26 -3.65
C GLU A 220 6.98 -7.42 -3.60
N ASP A 221 6.64 -8.50 -2.88
CA ASP A 221 7.59 -9.55 -2.46
C ASP A 221 8.12 -10.40 -3.64
N SER A 222 7.29 -10.77 -4.62
CA SER A 222 7.69 -11.76 -5.64
C SER A 222 8.07 -11.20 -7.02
N ILE A 223 9.36 -11.30 -7.37
CA ILE A 223 9.89 -11.20 -8.75
C ILE A 223 9.47 -12.42 -9.62
N VAL A 224 9.19 -13.57 -9.00
CA VAL A 224 8.87 -14.84 -9.70
C VAL A 224 7.52 -14.79 -10.42
N LEU A 225 6.52 -14.08 -9.87
CA LEU A 225 5.20 -13.92 -10.48
C LEU A 225 5.16 -12.85 -11.58
N SER A 226 6.10 -11.89 -11.60
CA SER A 226 6.19 -10.90 -12.68
C SER A 226 6.73 -11.49 -13.99
N LEU A 227 7.57 -12.53 -13.91
CA LEU A 227 8.06 -13.28 -15.08
C LEU A 227 7.06 -14.36 -15.54
N LEU A 228 6.44 -15.10 -14.63
CA LEU A 228 5.44 -16.14 -14.98
C LEU A 228 4.20 -15.56 -15.69
N ARG A 229 3.85 -14.30 -15.39
CA ARG A 229 2.78 -13.51 -16.05
C ARG A 229 2.97 -13.39 -17.56
N ARG A 230 4.21 -13.43 -18.07
CA ARG A 230 4.52 -13.34 -19.51
C ARG A 230 4.21 -14.64 -20.26
N LEU A 231 4.06 -15.77 -19.54
CA LEU A 231 3.92 -17.10 -20.11
C LEU A 231 2.48 -17.66 -20.03
N LEU A 232 1.64 -17.22 -19.09
CA LEU A 232 0.36 -17.90 -18.75
C LEU A 232 -0.94 -17.06 -18.91
N GLY A 233 -0.88 -15.85 -19.47
CA GLY A 233 -2.08 -15.12 -19.94
C GLY A 233 -3.03 -14.51 -18.88
N PRO A 234 -4.14 -13.87 -19.30
CA PRO A 234 -4.97 -12.95 -18.50
C PRO A 234 -5.87 -13.59 -17.44
N PHE A 235 -5.86 -14.92 -17.28
CA PHE A 235 -6.69 -15.64 -16.30
C PHE A 235 -6.26 -15.46 -14.83
N PHE A 236 -5.13 -14.79 -14.58
CA PHE A 236 -4.52 -14.66 -13.26
C PHE A 236 -4.74 -13.29 -12.58
N GLY A 237 -5.78 -12.54 -12.95
CA GLY A 237 -6.14 -11.24 -12.34
C GLY A 237 -6.52 -11.26 -10.84
N LEU A 238 -6.43 -12.43 -10.18
CA LEU A 238 -6.73 -12.68 -8.76
C LEU A 238 -5.48 -12.71 -7.84
N LEU A 239 -4.28 -12.44 -8.36
CA LEU A 239 -3.02 -12.73 -7.65
C LEU A 239 -2.62 -11.73 -6.55
N ARG A 240 -2.00 -12.33 -5.52
CA ARG A 240 -1.49 -11.78 -4.25
C ARG A 240 -0.81 -10.42 -4.38
N ALA A 241 -1.15 -9.50 -3.48
CA ALA A 241 -0.38 -8.29 -3.22
C ALA A 241 0.28 -8.44 -1.84
N ASN A 242 1.31 -9.29 -1.77
CA ASN A 242 2.16 -9.38 -0.59
C ASN A 242 3.25 -8.31 -0.71
N TYR A 243 3.47 -7.55 0.34
CA TYR A 243 4.53 -6.55 0.41
C TYR A 243 5.47 -6.88 1.55
N ILE A 244 6.74 -6.61 1.33
CA ILE A 244 7.74 -6.53 2.38
C ILE A 244 8.08 -5.06 2.60
N ILE A 245 8.16 -4.67 3.87
CA ILE A 245 8.51 -3.33 4.33
C ILE A 245 9.98 -3.39 4.71
N VAL A 246 10.79 -2.57 4.08
CA VAL A 246 12.25 -2.55 4.27
C VAL A 246 12.70 -1.14 4.67
N GLN A 247 13.86 -1.06 5.32
CA GLN A 247 14.53 0.20 5.61
C GLN A 247 14.91 0.96 4.33
N PRO A 248 15.34 2.24 4.45
CA PRO A 248 15.83 3.03 3.32
C PRO A 248 16.99 2.38 2.55
N ASP A 249 17.74 1.48 3.17
CA ASP A 249 18.78 0.66 2.53
C ASP A 249 18.22 -0.31 1.47
N GLY A 250 16.93 -0.62 1.52
CA GLY A 250 16.26 -1.55 0.63
C GLY A 250 16.48 -3.03 0.95
N GLU A 251 17.25 -3.38 1.96
CA GLU A 251 17.67 -4.75 2.29
C GLU A 251 17.16 -5.19 3.65
N THR A 252 17.25 -4.34 4.67
CA THR A 252 16.84 -4.68 6.03
C THR A 252 15.33 -4.76 6.13
N LEU A 253 14.81 -5.94 6.46
CA LEU A 253 13.37 -6.21 6.59
C LEU A 253 12.83 -5.66 7.93
N LEU A 254 11.80 -4.81 7.84
CA LEU A 254 11.07 -4.25 8.99
C LEU A 254 9.73 -4.95 9.22
N GLY A 255 9.13 -5.51 8.18
CA GLY A 255 7.87 -6.22 8.32
C GLY A 255 7.28 -6.73 7.01
N GLU A 256 6.17 -7.43 7.11
CA GLU A 256 5.47 -8.05 6.00
C GLU A 256 3.98 -7.72 6.02
N PHE A 257 3.41 -7.45 4.84
CA PHE A 257 1.99 -7.30 4.64
C PHE A 257 1.49 -8.37 3.68
N ASN A 258 0.76 -9.34 4.20
CA ASN A 258 0.37 -10.55 3.48
C ASN A 258 -1.16 -10.61 3.29
N ARG A 259 -1.62 -10.93 2.07
CA ARG A 259 -3.05 -11.20 1.79
C ARG A 259 -3.34 -12.70 1.86
N LYS A 260 -4.30 -13.11 2.69
CA LYS A 260 -4.76 -14.50 2.78
C LYS A 260 -5.89 -14.73 1.78
N PHE A 261 -5.89 -15.88 1.10
CA PHE A 261 -6.90 -16.23 0.11
C PHE A 261 -8.16 -16.74 0.79
N THR A 262 -9.16 -15.89 0.93
CA THR A 262 -10.48 -16.23 1.48
C THR A 262 -11.57 -15.53 0.67
N ILE A 263 -12.83 -16.01 0.80
CA ILE A 263 -13.99 -15.43 0.11
C ILE A 263 -14.16 -13.93 0.45
N LEU A 264 -13.85 -13.58 1.70
CA LEU A 264 -13.75 -12.20 2.17
C LEU A 264 -12.28 -11.81 2.30
N ASP A 265 -11.97 -10.54 2.08
CA ASP A 265 -10.60 -10.06 2.20
C ASP A 265 -10.07 -10.20 3.63
N ARG A 266 -8.90 -10.83 3.74
CA ARG A 266 -8.12 -10.97 4.98
C ARG A 266 -6.67 -10.60 4.71
N TYR A 267 -6.13 -9.70 5.53
CA TYR A 267 -4.74 -9.29 5.48
C TYR A 267 -4.08 -9.43 6.85
N SER A 268 -2.78 -9.64 6.87
CA SER A 268 -1.95 -9.62 8.07
C SER A 268 -0.77 -8.69 7.84
N LEU A 269 -0.63 -7.69 8.71
CA LEU A 269 0.58 -6.90 8.86
C LEU A 269 1.37 -7.47 10.04
N ASP A 270 2.63 -7.80 9.81
CA ASP A 270 3.56 -8.33 10.81
C ASP A 270 4.82 -7.48 10.82
N LEU A 271 5.08 -6.79 11.93
CA LEU A 271 6.23 -5.91 12.18
C LEU A 271 7.21 -6.52 13.18
N THR A 272 7.12 -7.83 13.47
CA THR A 272 8.03 -8.49 14.42
C THR A 272 9.50 -8.44 13.98
N ALA A 273 9.76 -8.14 12.70
CA ALA A 273 11.08 -7.93 12.14
C ALA A 273 11.70 -6.56 12.52
N ASP A 274 10.91 -5.63 13.10
CA ASP A 274 11.37 -4.33 13.60
C ASP A 274 11.36 -4.26 15.14
N PRO A 275 12.26 -4.98 15.85
CA PRO A 275 12.31 -4.96 17.31
C PRO A 275 12.70 -3.57 17.85
N ALA A 276 13.33 -2.73 17.03
CA ALA A 276 13.72 -1.38 17.41
C ALA A 276 12.57 -0.38 17.36
N ARG A 277 11.40 -0.76 16.81
CA ARG A 277 10.23 0.11 16.57
C ARG A 277 10.63 1.40 15.88
N THR A 278 11.29 1.24 14.74
CA THR A 278 11.72 2.35 13.88
C THR A 278 10.57 2.94 13.06
N LEU A 279 9.47 2.20 12.90
CA LEU A 279 8.23 2.61 12.22
C LEU A 279 7.15 3.19 13.15
#